data_AF-A0A0G0B206-F1
#
_entry.id   AF-A0A0G0B206-F1
#
_cell.length_a   1.000
_cell.length_b   1.000
_cell.length_c   1.000
_cell.angle_alpha   90.00
_cell.angle_beta   90.00
_cell.angle_gamma   90.00
#
_symmetry.space_group_name_H-M   'P 1'
#
loop_
_entity.id
_entity.type
_entity.pdbx_description
1 polymer ?
#
loop_
_entity_poly.entity_id
_entity_poly.type
_entity_poly.pdbx_seq_one_letter_code
_entity_poly.pdbx_strand_id
1 'polypeptide(L)' 'MILYVKNRPIMMHRFVEGIGQEGFYQKNISDYFPDWIERAEIKKIDGGEIEQVLCNNPETLVYIANQ' A
#
# COMPACT_ATOMS: atom_id res chain seq x y z
N MET A 1 16.25 1.59 0.05
CA MET A 1 14.88 1.10 -0.22
C MET A 1 14.03 2.14 -0.94
N ILE A 2 13.77 3.30 -0.34
CA ILE A 2 12.82 4.32 -0.87
C ILE A 2 13.10 4.72 -2.32
N LEU A 3 14.37 4.94 -2.71
CA LEU A 3 14.71 5.30 -4.10
C LEU A 3 14.22 4.29 -5.16
N TYR A 4 14.05 3.02 -4.80
CA TYR A 4 13.59 1.98 -5.73
C TYR A 4 12.07 1.93 -5.86
N VAL A 5 11.34 2.37 -4.82
CA VAL A 5 9.87 2.32 -4.75
C VAL A 5 9.20 3.69 -4.91
N LYS A 6 9.99 4.77 -4.99
CA LYS A 6 9.49 6.13 -5.17
C LYS A 6 8.64 6.24 -6.45
N ASN A 7 7.48 6.87 -6.32
CA ASN A 7 6.47 7.05 -7.37
C ASN A 7 5.99 5.74 -8.01
N ARG A 8 6.09 4.61 -7.28
CA ARG A 8 5.55 3.32 -7.73
C ARG A 8 4.37 2.95 -6.84
N PRO A 9 3.18 2.71 -7.42
CA PRO A 9 2.07 2.08 -6.72
C PRO A 9 2.51 0.74 -6.12
N ILE A 10 2.30 0.56 -4.83
CA ILE A 10 2.68 -0.69 -4.16
C ILE A 10 1.45 -1.54 -3.80
N MET A 11 1.65 -2.84 -3.81
CA MET A 11 0.73 -3.82 -3.25
C MET A 11 1.39 -4.42 -2.00
N MET A 12 0.60 -4.61 -0.94
CA MET A 12 1.08 -5.13 0.33
C MET A 12 0.62 -6.57 0.52
N HIS A 13 1.51 -7.43 1.04
CA HIS A 13 1.15 -8.75 1.54
C HIS A 13 1.25 -8.71 3.07
N ARG A 14 0.10 -8.74 3.75
CA ARG A 14 0.01 -8.49 5.19
C ARG A 14 -0.27 -9.79 5.94
N PHE A 15 0.33 -9.91 7.12
CA PHE A 15 0.22 -11.05 8.01
C PHE A 15 -0.09 -10.55 9.43
N VAL A 16 -1.36 -10.22 9.68
CA VAL A 16 -1.79 -9.61 10.96
C VAL A 16 -1.58 -10.56 12.14
N GLU A 17 -1.72 -11.87 11.91
CA GLU A 17 -1.47 -12.92 12.91
C GLU A 17 -0.05 -13.53 12.80
N GLY A 18 0.84 -12.89 12.03
CA GLY A 18 2.19 -13.36 11.78
C GLY A 18 2.32 -14.34 10.60
N ILE A 19 3.55 -14.54 10.14
CA ILE A 19 3.88 -15.29 8.91
C ILE A 19 3.57 -16.80 8.96
N GLY A 20 3.23 -17.32 10.15
CA GLY A 20 2.79 -18.72 10.31
C GLY A 20 1.31 -18.93 10.02
N GLN A 21 0.54 -17.86 9.84
CA GLN A 21 -0.88 -17.87 9.51
C GLN A 21 -1.10 -17.38 8.07
N GLU A 22 -2.35 -17.44 7.60
CA GLU A 22 -2.73 -16.94 6.29
C GLU A 22 -2.60 -15.40 6.24
N GLY A 23 -1.88 -14.92 5.23
CA GLY A 23 -1.79 -13.50 4.91
C GLY A 23 -2.81 -13.11 3.85
N PHE A 24 -2.91 -11.81 3.57
CA PHE A 24 -3.74 -11.32 2.47
C PHE A 24 -3.04 -10.23 1.68
N TYR A 25 -3.44 -10.13 0.41
CA TYR A 25 -2.95 -9.09 -0.49
C TYR A 25 -3.86 -7.87 -0.47
N GLN A 26 -3.29 -6.72 -0.12
CA GLN A 26 -3.97 -5.44 -0.14
C GLN A 26 -3.42 -4.59 -1.29
N LYS A 27 -4.27 -4.38 -2.30
CA LYS A 27 -4.00 -3.47 -3.41
C LYS A 27 -4.63 -2.10 -3.19
N ASN A 28 -5.88 -2.07 -2.72
CA ASN A 28 -6.61 -0.84 -2.46
C ASN A 28 -6.26 -0.32 -1.05
N ILE A 29 -5.98 0.98 -0.96
CA ILE A 29 -5.80 1.66 0.32
C ILE A 29 -7.13 1.61 1.11
N SER A 30 -7.02 1.62 2.44
CA SER A 30 -8.20 1.70 3.31
C SER A 30 -8.44 3.13 3.75
N ASP A 31 -9.70 3.49 4.00
CA ASP A 31 -10.11 4.86 4.32
C ASP A 31 -9.47 5.44 5.59
N TYR A 32 -8.99 4.58 6.50
CA TYR A 32 -8.32 5.00 7.73
C TYR A 32 -6.86 5.44 7.51
N PHE A 33 -6.30 5.29 6.30
CA PHE A 33 -4.93 5.74 6.03
C PHE A 33 -4.85 7.26 6.18
N PRO A 34 -3.85 7.79 6.91
CA PRO A 34 -3.68 9.22 7.06
C PRO A 34 -3.55 9.96 5.73
N ASP A 35 -4.07 11.18 5.69
CA ASP A 35 -4.11 12.02 4.48
C ASP A 35 -2.72 12.39 3.93
N TRP A 36 -1.67 12.32 4.77
CA TRP A 36 -0.30 12.59 4.34
C TRP A 36 0.31 11.47 3.48
N ILE A 37 -0.33 10.29 3.42
CA ILE A 37 0.10 9.19 2.56
C ILE A 37 -0.41 9.43 1.15
N GLU A 38 0.52 9.70 0.25
CA GLU A 38 0.24 9.87 -1.18
C GLU A 38 -0.34 8.58 -1.80
N ARG A 39 -1.24 8.77 -2.76
CA ARG A 39 -2.02 7.70 -3.41
C ARG A 39 -1.91 7.83 -4.92
N ALA A 40 -1.98 6.69 -5.61
CA ALA A 40 -2.12 6.63 -7.05
C ALA A 40 -3.44 5.95 -7.42
N GLU A 41 -4.27 6.64 -8.21
CA GLU A 41 -5.46 6.06 -8.82
C GLU A 41 -5.05 5.16 -9.99
N ILE A 42 -5.48 3.91 -9.95
CA ILE A 42 -5.20 2.90 -10.96
C ILE A 42 -6.53 2.42 -11.54
N LYS A 43 -6.72 2.68 -12.83
CA LYS A 43 -7.85 2.14 -13.60
C LYS A 43 -7.60 0.69 -13.92
N LYS A 44 -8.57 -0.17 -13.60
CA LYS A 44 -8.48 -1.59 -13.92
C LYS A 44 -8.89 -1.86 -15.36
N ILE A 45 -8.33 -2.92 -15.94
CA ILE A 45 -8.61 -3.32 -17.32
C ILE A 45 -10.07 -3.78 -17.48
N ASP A 46 -10.62 -4.43 -16.46
CA ASP A 46 -12.00 -4.93 -16.38
C ASP A 46 -13.01 -3.85 -15.93
N GLY A 47 -12.55 -2.61 -15.73
CA GLY A 47 -13.37 -1.47 -15.29
C GLY A 47 -13.29 -1.18 -13.80
N GLY A 48 -13.61 0.07 -13.45
CA GLY A 48 -13.44 0.62 -12.11
C GLY A 48 -12.02 1.08 -11.80
N GLU A 49 -11.84 1.64 -10.61
CA GLU A 49 -10.59 2.22 -10.13
C GLU A 49 -10.27 1.74 -8.72
N ILE A 50 -8.99 1.76 -8.38
CA ILE A 50 -8.49 1.55 -7.02
C ILE A 50 -7.44 2.62 -6.72
N GLU A 51 -7.27 2.92 -5.44
CA GLU A 51 -6.17 3.75 -4.96
C GLU A 51 -5.10 2.87 -4.35
N GLN A 52 -3.85 3.04 -4.78
CA GLN A 52 -2.70 2.33 -4.20
C GLN A 52 -1.77 3.31 -3.50
N VAL A 53 -1.05 2.84 -2.48
CA VAL A 53 -0.09 3.65 -1.73
C VAL A 53 1.12 4.00 -2.60
N LEU A 54 1.61 5.24 -2.47
CA LEU A 54 2.93 5.67 -2.95
C LEU A 54 3.90 5.80 -1.76
N CYS A 55 4.90 4.92 -1.71
CA CYS A 55 5.92 4.94 -0.66
C CYS A 55 7.06 5.91 -0.98
N ASN A 56 6.77 7.22 -0.88
CA ASN A 56 7.68 8.28 -1.31
C ASN A 56 8.64 8.77 -0.21
N ASN A 57 8.35 8.47 1.06
CA ASN A 57 9.12 8.93 2.21
C ASN A 57 9.27 7.81 3.27
N PRO A 58 10.21 7.96 4.22
CA PRO A 58 10.42 6.99 5.29
C PRO A 58 9.21 6.79 6.20
N GLU A 59 8.44 7.84 6.45
CA GLU A 59 7.27 7.81 7.33
C GLU A 59 6.20 6.86 6.76
N THR A 60 5.94 6.93 5.44
CA THR A 60 5.03 6.00 4.75
C THR A 60 5.54 4.58 4.88
N LEU A 61 6.85 4.35 4.71
CA LEU A 61 7.45 3.01 4.81
C LEU A 61 7.27 2.41 6.20
N VAL A 62 7.49 3.20 7.26
CA VAL A 62 7.29 2.76 8.63
C VAL A 62 5.81 2.52 8.91
N TYR A 63 4.93 3.39 8.42
CA TYR A 63 3.50 3.24 8.61
C TYR A 63 2.98 1.93 8.01
N ILE A 64 3.29 1.64 6.75
CA ILE A 64 2.83 0.40 6.08
C ILE A 64 3.45 -0.87 6.66
N ALA A 65 4.58 -0.78 7.37
CA ALA A 65 5.15 -1.91 8.09
C ALA A 65 4.43 -2.18 9.42
N ASN A 66 3.81 -1.16 10.01
CA ASN A 66 3.01 -1.25 11.23
C ASN A 66 1.51 -1.48 10.94
N GLN A 67 1.19 -1.88 9.71
CA GLN A 67 -0.14 -2.25 9.26
C GLN A 67 -0.34 -3.75 9.41
#